data_AF-A0A454A7J6-F1
#
_entry.id   AF-A0A454A7J6-F1
#
_cell.length_a   1.000
_cell.length_b   1.000
_cell.length_c   1.000
_cell.angle_alpha   90.00
_cell.angle_beta   90.00
_cell.angle_gamma   90.00
#
_symmetry.space_group_name_H-M   'P 1'
#
loop_
_entity.id
_entity.type
_entity.pdbx_description
1 polymer ?
#
loop_
_entity_poly.entity_id
_entity_poly.type
_entity_poly.pdbx_seq_one_letter_code
_entity_poly.pdbx_strand_id
1 'polypeptide(L)'
;MIYKISGNQRLIWRFYKTDDNKWRWYCHEKNGYLISQSDNAYNSQLLCIKNAKKQGYSDESVLPLFLHISYIQEKGWKWYQYYDCGYIVKQASVFFPTYQACIIDAEQECIGILVQLSEKT
;
A
#
# COMPACT_ATOMS: atom_id res chain seq x y z
N MET A 1 29.33 3.70 -19.08
CA MET A 1 28.52 2.47 -19.04
C MET A 1 27.40 2.71 -18.05
N ILE A 2 26.16 2.76 -18.53
CA ILE A 2 24.98 2.96 -17.68
C ILE A 2 24.56 1.57 -17.21
N TYR A 3 24.73 1.30 -15.93
CA TYR A 3 24.28 0.04 -15.34
C TYR A 3 22.76 0.06 -15.26
N LYS A 4 22.11 -0.78 -16.06
CA LYS A 4 20.69 -1.12 -15.91
C LYS A 4 20.58 -1.99 -14.66
N ILE A 5 20.26 -1.37 -13.53
CA ILE A 5 19.96 -2.08 -12.29
C ILE A 5 18.61 -2.76 -12.49
N SER A 6 18.61 -3.99 -13.02
CA SER A 6 17.50 -4.92 -12.89
C SER A 6 17.48 -5.41 -11.45
N GLY A 7 16.88 -4.62 -10.56
CA GLY A 7 16.85 -4.91 -9.13
C GLY A 7 15.53 -4.47 -8.53
N ASN A 8 14.49 -5.29 -8.72
CA ASN A 8 13.26 -5.26 -7.93
C ASN A 8 12.51 -3.91 -7.92
N GLN A 9 12.28 -3.32 -9.10
CA GLN A 9 11.33 -2.21 -9.24
C GLN A 9 9.92 -2.74 -8.98
N ARG A 10 9.48 -2.66 -7.71
CA ARG A 10 8.11 -3.00 -7.32
C ARG A 10 7.16 -1.98 -7.94
N LEU A 11 6.43 -2.41 -8.96
CA LEU A 11 5.37 -1.64 -9.58
C LEU A 11 4.17 -1.56 -8.62
N ILE A 12 3.67 -0.34 -8.41
CA ILE A 12 2.48 -0.05 -7.62
C ILE A 12 1.31 -0.02 -8.58
N TRP A 13 0.35 -0.93 -8.40
CA TRP A 13 -0.87 -0.98 -9.20
C TRP A 13 -2.03 -0.32 -8.46
N ARG A 14 -2.80 0.50 -9.18
CA ARG A 14 -3.93 1.26 -8.64
C ARG A 14 -5.16 0.97 -9.48
N PHE A 15 -6.27 0.71 -8.79
CA PHE A 15 -7.59 0.54 -9.40
C PHE A 15 -8.50 1.63 -8.84
N TYR A 16 -9.17 2.35 -9.73
CA TYR A 16 -10.01 3.47 -9.35
C TYR A 16 -11.25 3.52 -10.23
N LYS A 17 -12.29 4.15 -9.70
CA LYS A 17 -13.54 4.40 -10.41
C LYS A 17 -13.55 5.83 -10.92
N THR A 18 -13.85 6.02 -12.19
CA THR A 18 -14.03 7.32 -12.84
C THR A 18 -15.44 7.85 -12.61
N ASP A 19 -15.66 9.14 -12.85
CA ASP A 19 -16.96 9.81 -12.67
C ASP A 19 -18.08 9.20 -13.50
N ASP A 20 -17.76 8.56 -14.62
CA ASP A 20 -18.69 7.80 -15.46
C ASP A 20 -18.98 6.39 -14.92
N ASN A 21 -18.66 6.12 -13.65
CA ASN A 21 -18.87 4.85 -12.95
C ASN A 21 -18.10 3.65 -13.55
N LYS A 22 -17.07 3.89 -14.34
CA LYS A 22 -16.22 2.83 -14.90
C LYS A 22 -14.94 2.66 -14.11
N TRP A 23 -14.33 1.50 -14.23
CA TRP A 23 -13.09 1.12 -13.59
C TRP A 23 -11.92 1.29 -14.54
N ARG A 24 -10.85 1.89 -14.03
CA ARG A 24 -9.55 1.98 -14.71
C ARG A 24 -8.45 1.52 -13.78
N TRP A 25 -7.32 1.15 -14.36
CA TRP A 25 -6.12 0.86 -13.60
C TRP A 25 -4.94 1.65 -14.14
N TYR A 26 -3.98 1.95 -13.27
CA TYR A 26 -2.66 2.43 -13.67
C TYR A 26 -1.59 1.80 -12.80
N CYS A 27 -0.39 1.65 -13.35
CA CYS A 27 0.77 1.19 -12.63
C CYS A 27 1.88 2.23 -12.72
N HIS A 28 2.55 2.42 -11.60
CA HIS A 28 3.62 3.41 -11.47
C HIS A 28 4.74 2.87 -10.60
N GLU A 29 5.92 3.46 -10.75
CA GLU A 29 7.04 3.22 -9.85
C GLU A 29 6.82 3.92 -8.50
N LYS A 30 7.61 3.56 -7.49
CA LYS A 30 7.57 4.19 -6.16
C LYS A 30 7.80 5.70 -6.17
N ASN A 31 8.57 6.20 -7.13
CA ASN A 31 8.82 7.63 -7.34
C ASN A 31 7.61 8.37 -7.97
N GLY A 32 6.50 7.68 -8.25
CA GLY A 32 5.31 8.24 -8.90
C GLY A 32 5.37 8.25 -10.42
N TYR A 33 6.45 7.76 -11.04
CA TYR A 33 6.57 7.68 -12.48
C TYR A 33 5.55 6.68 -13.05
N LEU A 34 4.63 7.17 -13.88
CA LEU A 34 3.62 6.35 -14.53
C LEU A 34 4.28 5.41 -15.56
N ILE A 35 4.05 4.11 -15.39
CA ILE A 35 4.61 3.07 -16.26
C ILE A 35 3.59 2.63 -17.30
N SER A 36 2.34 2.40 -16.86
CA SER A 36 1.27 2.01 -17.77
C SER A 36 -0.09 2.36 -17.17
N GLN A 37 -1.10 2.41 -18.02
CA GLN A 37 -2.49 2.60 -17.62
C GLN A 37 -3.43 1.83 -18.54
N SER A 38 -4.64 1.58 -18.08
CA SER A 38 -5.68 0.96 -18.88
C SER A 38 -6.08 1.86 -20.05
N ASP A 39 -5.96 1.36 -21.27
CA ASP A 39 -6.48 2.04 -22.47
C ASP A 39 -8.01 2.16 -22.45
N ASN A 40 -8.68 1.22 -21.79
CA ASN A 40 -10.12 1.12 -21.73
C ASN A 40 -10.66 1.35 -20.31
N ALA A 41 -11.88 1.87 -20.25
CA ALA A 41 -12.65 1.94 -19.01
C ALA A 41 -13.61 0.74 -18.94
N TYR A 42 -13.64 0.05 -17.81
CA TYR A 42 -14.36 -1.21 -17.63
C TYR A 42 -15.61 -1.04 -16.77
N ASN A 43 -16.72 -1.66 -17.14
CA ASN A 43 -17.97 -1.58 -16.35
C ASN A 43 -17.92 -2.38 -15.04
N SER A 44 -16.87 -3.18 -14.81
CA SER A 44 -16.71 -4.00 -13.62
C SER A 44 -15.26 -4.01 -13.15
N GLN A 45 -15.07 -3.95 -11.83
CA GLN A 45 -13.76 -4.05 -11.20
C GLN A 45 -13.06 -5.36 -11.56
N LEU A 46 -13.82 -6.46 -11.66
CA LEU A 46 -13.28 -7.77 -12.01
C LEU A 46 -12.70 -7.78 -13.43
N LEU A 47 -13.36 -7.14 -14.39
CA LEU A 47 -12.87 -7.00 -15.76
C LEU A 47 -11.61 -6.13 -15.82
N CYS A 48 -11.58 -5.07 -15.02
CA CYS A 48 -10.43 -4.19 -14.88
C CYS A 48 -9.21 -4.94 -14.34
N ILE A 49 -9.37 -5.70 -13.26
CA ILE A 49 -8.32 -6.54 -12.67
C ILE A 49 -7.88 -7.62 -13.67
N LYS A 50 -8.82 -8.26 -14.38
CA LYS A 50 -8.48 -9.27 -15.39
C LYS A 50 -7.63 -8.68 -16.51
N ASN A 51 -7.87 -7.44 -16.92
CA ASN A 51 -7.01 -6.75 -17.89
C ASN A 51 -5.63 -6.42 -17.28
N ALA A 52 -5.58 -5.87 -16.08
CA ALA A 52 -4.32 -5.60 -15.39
C ALA A 52 -3.45 -6.86 -15.24
N LYS A 53 -4.05 -8.02 -14.94
CA LYS A 53 -3.35 -9.32 -14.86
C LYS A 53 -2.67 -9.69 -16.18
N LYS A 54 -3.30 -9.39 -17.31
CA LYS A 54 -2.68 -9.59 -18.65
C LYS A 54 -1.49 -8.67 -18.88
N GLN A 55 -1.44 -7.53 -18.19
CA GLN A 55 -0.39 -6.53 -18.28
C GLN A 55 0.71 -6.72 -17.21
N GLY A 56 0.65 -7.80 -16.43
CA GLY A 56 1.68 -8.14 -15.43
C GLY A 56 1.32 -7.83 -13.98
N TYR A 57 0.07 -7.42 -13.69
CA TYR A 57 -0.41 -7.39 -12.31
C TYR A 57 -0.51 -8.81 -11.74
N SER A 58 0.09 -9.05 -10.58
CA SER A 58 -0.10 -10.28 -9.81
C SER A 58 -0.81 -9.97 -8.49
N ASP A 59 -1.65 -10.87 -7.99
CA ASP A 59 -2.27 -10.67 -6.67
C ASP A 59 -1.21 -10.68 -5.54
N GLU A 60 0.01 -11.14 -5.82
CA GLU A 60 1.19 -11.02 -4.95
C GLU A 60 1.77 -9.60 -4.90
N SER A 61 1.44 -8.75 -5.87
CA SER A 61 1.71 -7.30 -5.81
C SER A 61 0.70 -6.58 -4.90
N VAL A 62 0.42 -7.21 -3.75
CA VAL A 62 -0.23 -6.58 -2.61
C VAL A 62 0.59 -5.34 -2.31
N LEU A 63 -0.06 -4.18 -2.44
CA LEU A 63 0.52 -2.91 -2.01
C LEU A 63 1.14 -3.13 -0.64
N PRO A 64 2.45 -2.86 -0.44
CA PRO A 64 3.04 -3.03 0.87
C PRO A 64 2.22 -2.17 1.84
N LEU A 65 1.60 -2.85 2.80
CA LEU A 65 0.95 -2.22 3.92
C LEU A 65 2.09 -1.78 4.84
N PHE A 66 2.20 -0.48 5.05
CA PHE A 66 3.14 0.08 5.99
C PHE A 66 2.44 0.26 7.33
N LEU A 67 3.15 -0.10 8.39
CA LEU A 67 2.76 0.24 9.75
C LEU A 67 3.49 1.54 10.14
N HIS A 68 2.73 2.56 10.51
CA HIS A 68 3.26 3.80 11.09
C HIS A 68 2.76 3.95 12.51
N ILE A 69 3.69 4.23 13.42
CA ILE A 69 3.41 4.50 14.82
C ILE A 69 3.69 5.97 15.07
N SER A 70 2.71 6.67 15.62
CA SER A 70 2.78 8.11 15.88
C SER A 70 2.48 8.40 17.34
N TYR A 71 3.22 9.34 17.93
CA TYR A 71 2.89 9.89 19.25
C TYR A 71 2.11 11.19 19.07
N ILE A 72 0.90 11.24 19.63
CA ILE A 72 0.09 12.45 19.65
C ILE A 72 0.18 13.06 21.04
N GLN A 73 0.68 14.29 21.10
CA GLN A 73 0.83 15.06 22.33
C GLN A 73 -0.49 15.07 23.12
N GLU A 74 -0.40 14.84 24.43
CA GLU A 74 -1.52 14.73 25.38
C GLU A 74 -2.46 13.52 25.19
N LYS A 75 -2.35 12.76 24.09
CA LYS A 75 -3.21 11.59 23.83
C LYS A 75 -2.49 10.26 23.96
N GLY A 76 -1.24 10.19 23.54
CA GLY A 76 -0.44 8.96 23.55
C GLY A 76 -0.14 8.42 22.14
N TRP A 77 0.28 7.17 22.09
CA TRP A 77 0.73 6.46 20.90
C TRP A 77 -0.44 5.89 20.10
N LYS A 78 -0.34 5.90 18.78
CA LYS A 78 -1.34 5.32 17.89
C LYS A 78 -0.66 4.74 16.65
N TRP A 79 -1.11 3.53 16.25
CA TRP A 79 -0.65 2.90 15.02
C TRP A 79 -1.67 3.06 13.89
N TYR A 80 -1.13 3.11 12.67
CA TYR A 80 -1.83 3.25 11.41
C TYR A 80 -1.24 2.26 10.42
N GLN A 81 -2.10 1.50 9.76
CA GLN A 81 -1.75 0.68 8.62
C GLN A 81 -2.23 1.40 7.37
N TYR A 82 -1.33 1.67 6.43
CA TYR A 82 -1.64 2.44 5.24
C TYR A 82 -0.92 1.85 4.02
N TYR A 83 -1.49 2.07 2.85
CA TYR A 83 -0.79 1.82 1.59
C TYR A 83 0.26 2.90 1.36
N ASP A 84 1.28 2.64 0.53
CA ASP A 84 2.33 3.63 0.17
C ASP A 84 1.80 4.98 -0.36
N CYS A 85 0.52 5.06 -0.78
CA CYS A 85 -0.10 6.35 -1.16
C CYS A 85 -0.60 7.18 0.02
N GLY A 86 -0.40 6.74 1.26
CA GLY A 86 -0.94 7.40 2.45
C GLY A 86 -2.40 7.08 2.77
N TYR A 87 -3.06 6.19 2.02
CA TYR A 87 -4.42 5.75 2.35
C TYR A 87 -4.40 4.81 3.55
N ILE A 88 -5.03 5.22 4.65
CA ILE A 88 -5.15 4.43 5.88
C ILE A 88 -6.17 3.32 5.67
N VAL A 89 -5.71 2.07 5.80
CA VAL A 89 -6.50 0.85 5.67
C VAL A 89 -7.03 0.41 7.04
N LYS A 90 -6.20 0.56 8.06
CA LYS A 90 -6.54 0.19 9.44
C LYS A 90 -5.86 1.15 10.39
N GLN A 91 -6.44 1.38 11.56
CA GLN A 91 -5.81 2.15 12.63
C GLN A 91 -6.32 1.64 13.98
N ALA A 92 -5.57 1.90 15.04
CA ALA A 92 -6.04 1.61 16.39
C ALA A 92 -7.34 2.39 16.68
N SER A 93 -8.26 1.78 17.41
CA SER A 93 -9.45 2.47 17.93
C SER A 93 -9.13 3.37 19.14
N VAL A 94 -8.00 3.12 19.81
CA VAL A 94 -7.58 3.79 21.04
C VAL A 94 -6.19 4.43 20.90
N PHE A 95 -5.85 5.25 21.89
CA PHE A 95 -4.48 5.73 22.11
C PHE A 95 -3.84 4.94 23.24
N PHE A 96 -2.58 4.53 23.04
CA PHE A 96 -1.81 3.77 24.00
C PHE A 96 -0.92 4.69 24.82
N PRO A 97 -0.82 4.49 26.15
CA PRO A 97 0.04 5.31 26.99
C PRO A 97 1.53 5.05 26.72
N THR A 98 1.88 3.87 26.19
CA THR A 98 3.27 3.47 25.93
C THR A 98 3.45 2.98 24.50
N TYR A 99 4.65 3.18 23.98
CA TYR A 99 5.06 2.70 22.66
C TYR A 99 4.95 1.18 22.55
N GLN A 100 5.37 0.46 23.59
CA GLN A 100 5.36 -1.00 23.63
C GLN A 100 3.93 -1.57 23.52
N ALA A 101 2.96 -0.99 24.24
CA ALA A 101 1.57 -1.42 24.15
C ALA A 101 1.00 -1.18 22.73
N CYS A 102 1.38 -0.06 22.10
CA CYS A 102 0.98 0.27 20.74
C CYS A 102 1.54 -0.73 19.71
N ILE A 103 2.78 -1.20 19.88
CA ILE A 103 3.37 -2.23 19.00
C ILE A 103 2.66 -3.56 19.17
N ILE A 104 2.47 -4.01 20.41
CA ILE A 104 1.87 -5.33 20.68
C ILE A 104 0.46 -5.40 20.06
N ASP A 105 -0.34 -4.33 20.23
CA ASP A 105 -1.66 -4.24 19.61
C ASP A 105 -1.57 -4.24 18.08
N ALA A 106 -0.63 -3.47 17.50
CA ALA A 106 -0.42 -3.46 16.06
C ALA A 106 -0.02 -4.84 15.52
N GLU A 107 0.85 -5.58 16.22
CA GLU A 107 1.28 -6.93 15.83
C GLU A 107 0.14 -7.94 15.90
N GLN A 108 -0.70 -7.87 16.92
CA GLN A 108 -1.89 -8.72 17.06
C GLN A 108 -2.95 -8.41 15.99
N GLU A 109 -3.13 -7.14 15.66
CA GLU A 109 -4.17 -6.68 14.74
C GLU A 109 -3.75 -6.69 13.26
N CYS A 110 -2.44 -6.69 12.96
CA CYS A 110 -1.90 -6.60 11.60
C CYS A 110 -1.23 -7.90 11.11
N ILE A 111 -1.69 -9.07 11.60
CA ILE A 111 -1.16 -10.40 11.25
C ILE A 111 -0.99 -10.55 9.73
N GLY A 112 0.26 -10.74 9.29
CA GLY A 112 0.63 -10.97 7.89
C GLY A 112 1.66 -10.01 7.31
N ILE A 113 1.99 -8.91 8.00
CA ILE A 113 3.14 -8.09 7.60
C ILE A 113 4.40 -8.74 8.16
N LEU A 114 5.19 -9.35 7.26
CA LEU A 114 6.57 -9.71 7.53
C LEU A 114 7.26 -8.45 8.03
N VAL A 115 7.47 -8.38 9.34
CA VAL A 115 8.04 -7.25 10.05
C VAL A 115 9.46 -7.06 9.52
N GLN A 116 9.64 -6.27 8.46
CA GLN A 116 10.92 -5.65 8.17
C GLN A 116 11.06 -4.48 9.13
N LEU A 117 11.35 -4.81 10.38
CA LEU A 117 12.02 -3.90 11.30
C LEU A 117 13.35 -3.56 10.62
N SER A 118 13.38 -2.44 9.92
CA SER A 118 14.62 -1.75 9.59
C SER A 118 15.19 -1.30 10.93
N GLU A 119 16.02 -2.14 11.54
CA GLU A 119 16.99 -1.72 12.55
C GLU A 119 17.80 -0.57 11.93
N LYS A 120 17.46 0.66 12.32
CA LYS A 120 18.40 1.75 12.20
C LYS A 120 19.27 1.71 13.45
N THR A 121 20.55 1.56 13.16
CA THR A 121 21.73 1.51 14.00
C THR A 121 21.72 2.50 15.15
#